data_AF-A0A946NP79-F1
#
_entry.id   AF-A0A946NP79-F1
#
_cell.length_a   1.000
_cell.length_b   1.000
_cell.length_c   1.000
_cell.angle_alpha   90.00
_cell.angle_beta   90.00
_cell.angle_gamma   90.00
#
_symmetry.space_group_name_H-M   'P 1'
#
loop_
_entity.id
_entity.type
_entity.pdbx_description
1 polymer ?
#
loop_
_entity_poly.entity_id
_entity_poly.type
_entity_poly.pdbx_seq_one_letter_code
_entity_poly.pdbx_strand_id
1 'polypeptide(L)'
;MRIKTIFWIASLLLIFQVAPLIISIFSIDFKMLLITDAFGPDVSSDAIQMFDTFSLVTSSVIIGIIFMIIGSLSIRDLSALRKLSFLFFIVMGFLALPDLIFVLTGKPTAPLPVIIANFTTIGIFLYGAKRGNI
;
A
#
# COMPACT_ATOMS: atom_id res chain seq x y z
N MET A 1 18.21 7.79 -9.79
CA MET A 1 17.16 7.23 -10.66
C MET A 1 16.26 8.36 -11.14
N ARG A 2 15.69 8.26 -12.35
CA ARG A 2 14.69 9.23 -12.83
C ARG A 2 13.49 9.20 -11.88
N ILE A 3 13.03 10.37 -11.43
CA ILE A 3 11.94 10.45 -10.45
C ILE A 3 10.62 9.88 -11.01
N LYS A 4 10.42 10.00 -12.32
CA LYS A 4 9.28 9.38 -13.00
C LYS A 4 9.35 7.85 -12.99
N THR A 5 10.54 7.27 -13.05
CA THR A 5 10.75 5.83 -12.89
C THR A 5 10.45 5.40 -11.46
N ILE A 6 10.83 6.21 -10.45
CA ILE A 6 10.47 5.95 -9.04
C ILE A 6 8.95 5.87 -8.89
N PHE A 7 8.23 6.84 -9.44
CA PHE A 7 6.77 6.88 -9.35
C PHE A 7 6.11 5.70 -10.05
N TRP A 8 6.60 5.30 -11.23
CA TRP A 8 6.15 4.09 -11.91
C TRP A 8 6.37 2.82 -11.09
N ILE A 9 7.57 2.63 -10.54
CA ILE A 9 7.88 1.46 -9.71
C ILE A 9 7.02 1.46 -8.45
N ALA A 10 6.84 2.61 -7.79
CA ALA A 10 6.00 2.75 -6.61
C ALA A 10 4.53 2.39 -6.91
N SER A 11 3.99 2.86 -8.04
CA SER A 11 2.63 2.50 -8.48
C SER A 11 2.50 1.00 -8.72
N LEU A 12 3.50 0.35 -9.34
CA LEU A 12 3.48 -1.09 -9.56
C LEU A 12 3.53 -1.88 -8.24
N LEU A 13 4.37 -1.45 -7.30
CA LEU A 13 4.44 -2.04 -5.96
C LEU A 13 3.12 -1.89 -5.21
N LEU A 14 2.47 -0.73 -5.30
CA LEU A 14 1.16 -0.49 -4.69
C LEU A 14 0.06 -1.38 -5.30
N ILE A 15 0.06 -1.56 -6.62
CA ILE A 15 -0.86 -2.49 -7.29
C ILE A 15 -0.67 -3.92 -6.75
N PHE A 16 0.59 -4.35 -6.62
CA PHE A 16 0.90 -5.67 -6.06
C PHE A 16 0.42 -5.80 -4.60
N GLN A 17 0.60 -4.77 -3.78
CA GLN A 17 0.19 -4.77 -2.37
C GLN A 17 -1.33 -4.79 -2.17
N VAL A 18 -2.08 -4.09 -3.02
CA VAL A 18 -3.55 -4.02 -2.90
C VAL A 18 -4.26 -5.19 -3.58
N ALA A 19 -3.58 -5.91 -4.48
CA ALA A 19 -4.17 -7.02 -5.23
C ALA A 19 -4.86 -8.08 -4.34
N PRO A 20 -4.30 -8.52 -3.19
CA PRO A 20 -4.98 -9.47 -2.31
C PRO A 20 -6.34 -8.97 -1.80
N LEU A 21 -6.44 -7.68 -1.46
CA LEU A 21 -7.69 -7.07 -1.00
C LEU A 21 -8.70 -6.96 -2.15
N ILE A 22 -8.26 -6.58 -3.35
CA ILE A 22 -9.15 -6.53 -4.51
C ILE A 22 -9.67 -7.92 -4.86
N ILE A 23 -8.80 -8.94 -4.85
CA ILE A 23 -9.18 -10.33 -5.15
C ILE A 23 -10.18 -10.85 -4.12
N SER A 24 -10.04 -10.51 -2.84
CA SER A 24 -10.96 -10.95 -1.78
C SER A 24 -12.39 -10.41 -1.94
N ILE A 25 -12.58 -9.30 -2.66
CA ILE A 25 -13.92 -8.78 -2.98
C ILE A 25 -14.66 -9.73 -3.94
N PHE A 26 -13.93 -10.39 -4.84
CA PHE A 26 -14.51 -11.23 -5.89
C PHE A 26 -14.41 -12.73 -5.62
N SER A 27 -13.49 -13.17 -4.74
CA SER A 27 -13.26 -14.58 -4.42
C SER A 27 -13.53 -14.86 -2.95
N ILE A 28 -14.57 -15.68 -2.69
CA ILE A 28 -14.93 -16.13 -1.34
C ILE A 28 -13.80 -16.96 -0.72
N ASP A 29 -13.21 -17.89 -1.48
CA ASP A 29 -12.12 -18.74 -0.97
C ASP A 29 -10.91 -17.90 -0.55
N PHE A 30 -10.52 -16.94 -1.39
CA PHE A 30 -9.39 -16.05 -1.10
C PHE A 30 -9.68 -15.12 0.07
N LYS A 31 -10.93 -14.63 0.18
CA LYS A 31 -11.39 -13.85 1.33
C LYS A 31 -11.28 -14.63 2.62
N MET A 32 -11.82 -15.86 2.66
CA MET A 32 -11.78 -16.70 3.85
C MET A 32 -10.34 -17.02 4.25
N LEU A 33 -9.44 -17.24 3.28
CA LEU A 33 -8.02 -17.41 3.55
C LEU A 33 -7.41 -16.19 4.27
N LEU A 34 -7.67 -14.97 3.80
CA LEU A 34 -7.16 -13.74 4.43
C LEU A 34 -7.79 -13.49 5.81
N ILE A 35 -9.10 -13.77 5.93
CA ILE A 35 -9.83 -13.64 7.18
C ILE A 35 -9.28 -14.62 8.23
N THR A 36 -9.03 -15.87 7.84
CA THR A 36 -8.47 -16.87 8.75
C THR A 36 -7.05 -16.53 9.18
N ASP A 37 -6.25 -15.95 8.29
CA ASP A 37 -4.90 -15.47 8.61
C ASP A 37 -4.92 -14.28 9.59
N ALA A 38 -5.88 -13.37 9.43
CA ALA A 38 -6.01 -12.18 10.27
C ALA A 38 -6.70 -12.41 11.61
N PHE A 39 -7.74 -13.25 11.65
CA PHE A 39 -8.65 -13.42 12.79
C PHE A 39 -8.68 -14.84 13.39
N GLY A 40 -8.04 -15.83 12.74
CA GLY A 40 -8.10 -17.23 13.15
C GLY A 40 -9.27 -18.02 12.52
N PRO A 41 -9.44 -19.31 12.85
CA PRO A 41 -10.40 -20.19 12.18
C PRO A 41 -11.88 -19.95 12.56
N ASP A 42 -12.15 -19.48 13.77
CA ASP A 42 -13.52 -19.31 14.29
C ASP A 42 -13.97 -17.85 14.15
N VAL A 43 -14.35 -17.46 12.94
CA VAL A 43 -14.71 -16.06 12.61
C VAL A 43 -16.22 -15.87 12.62
N SER A 44 -16.69 -14.84 13.33
CA SER A 44 -18.11 -14.46 13.37
C SER A 44 -18.57 -13.81 12.06
N SER A 45 -19.88 -13.81 11.82
CA SER A 45 -20.50 -13.10 10.69
C SER A 45 -20.15 -11.61 10.67
N ASP A 46 -20.06 -10.99 11.85
CA ASP A 46 -19.78 -9.58 12.00
C ASP A 46 -18.33 -9.26 11.60
N ALA A 47 -17.39 -10.15 11.92
CA ALA A 47 -16.00 -10.01 11.52
C ALA A 47 -15.81 -10.16 10.00
N ILE A 48 -16.61 -11.03 9.35
CA ILE A 48 -16.65 -11.13 7.89
C ILE A 48 -17.16 -9.83 7.26
N GLN A 49 -18.26 -9.27 7.79
CA GLN A 49 -18.81 -8.01 7.29
C GLN A 49 -17.86 -6.82 7.52
N MET A 50 -17.15 -6.81 8.65
CA MET A 50 -16.10 -5.83 8.94
C MET A 50 -14.95 -5.96 7.94
N PHE A 51 -14.50 -7.18 7.63
CA PHE A 51 -13.45 -7.41 6.64
C PHE A 51 -13.88 -6.96 5.24
N ASP A 52 -15.13 -7.21 4.84
CA ASP A 52 -15.64 -6.77 3.54
C ASP A 52 -15.62 -5.24 3.41
N THR A 53 -16.07 -4.54 4.44
CA THR A 53 -16.01 -3.08 4.49
C THR A 53 -14.57 -2.57 4.47
N PHE A 54 -13.70 -3.19 5.26
CA PHE A 54 -12.28 -2.85 5.31
C PHE A 54 -11.60 -3.05 3.95
N SER A 55 -11.81 -4.20 3.30
CA SER A 55 -11.22 -4.55 2.02
C SER A 55 -11.63 -3.55 0.93
N LEU A 56 -12.92 -3.19 0.87
CA LEU A 56 -13.44 -2.25 -0.10
C LEU A 56 -12.89 -0.82 0.09
N VAL A 57 -12.92 -0.31 1.32
CA VAL A 57 -12.47 1.05 1.64
C VAL A 57 -10.95 1.16 1.43
N THR A 58 -10.17 0.23 1.97
CA THR A 58 -8.71 0.24 1.86
C THR A 58 -8.26 0.12 0.40
N SER A 59 -8.89 -0.79 -0.36
CA SER A 59 -8.59 -0.92 -1.79
C SER A 59 -8.87 0.36 -2.56
N SER A 60 -10.03 0.99 -2.32
CA SER A 60 -10.42 2.25 -2.97
C SER A 60 -9.45 3.39 -2.67
N VAL A 61 -9.02 3.52 -1.41
CA VAL A 61 -8.04 4.54 -0.98
C VAL A 61 -6.69 4.33 -1.67
N ILE A 62 -6.18 3.09 -1.69
CA ILE A 62 -4.90 2.79 -2.33
C ILE A 62 -4.95 3.00 -3.85
N ILE A 63 -6.06 2.63 -4.50
CA ILE A 63 -6.29 2.93 -5.93
C ILE A 63 -6.26 4.45 -6.18
N GLY A 64 -6.91 5.24 -5.33
CA GLY A 64 -6.86 6.70 -5.40
C GLY A 64 -5.43 7.24 -5.30
N ILE A 65 -4.62 6.70 -4.38
CA ILE A 65 -3.20 7.04 -4.23
C ILE A 65 -2.39 6.69 -5.48
N ILE A 66 -2.63 5.52 -6.07
CA ILE A 66 -1.98 5.10 -7.33
C ILE A 66 -2.27 6.13 -8.43
N PHE A 67 -3.53 6.56 -8.58
CA PHE A 67 -3.89 7.58 -9.57
C PHE A 67 -3.24 8.94 -9.29
N MET A 68 -3.10 9.34 -8.02
CA MET A 68 -2.37 10.56 -7.68
C MET A 68 -0.89 10.47 -8.10
N ILE A 69 -0.24 9.33 -7.86
CA ILE A 69 1.15 9.10 -8.25
C ILE A 69 1.30 9.13 -9.77
N ILE A 70 0.43 8.41 -10.50
CA ILE A 70 0.47 8.40 -11.97
C ILE A 70 0.17 9.79 -12.53
N GLY A 71 -0.82 10.49 -11.99
CA GLY A 71 -1.17 11.85 -12.40
C GLY A 71 0.00 12.83 -12.25
N SER A 72 0.82 12.66 -11.22
CA SER A 72 2.00 13.50 -10.99
C SER A 72 3.09 13.34 -12.08
N LEU A 73 3.07 12.26 -12.87
CA LEU A 73 4.00 12.07 -14.00
C LEU A 73 3.87 13.13 -15.09
N SER A 74 2.71 13.81 -15.17
CA SER A 74 2.46 14.92 -16.10
C SER A 74 3.29 16.17 -15.76
N ILE A 75 3.75 16.30 -14.51
CA ILE A 75 4.53 17.45 -14.04
C ILE A 75 5.93 17.41 -14.66
N ARG A 76 6.41 18.59 -15.09
CA ARG A 76 7.73 18.77 -15.70
C ARG A 76 8.76 19.36 -14.72
N ASP A 77 8.31 20.12 -13.73
CA ASP A 77 9.18 20.71 -12.72
C ASP A 77 9.72 19.63 -11.76
N LEU A 78 11.05 19.50 -11.71
CA LEU A 78 11.74 18.57 -10.83
C LEU A 78 11.55 18.93 -9.35
N SER A 79 11.48 20.22 -9.02
CA SER A 79 11.29 20.67 -7.63
C SER A 79 9.93 20.23 -7.10
N ALA A 80 8.87 20.45 -7.89
CA ALA A 80 7.53 19.94 -7.61
C ALA A 80 7.51 18.41 -7.47
N LEU A 81 8.14 17.66 -8.38
CA LEU A 81 8.19 16.20 -8.31
C LEU A 81 8.89 15.69 -7.04
N ARG A 82 9.99 16.34 -6.61
CA ARG A 82 10.68 15.98 -5.35
C ARG A 82 9.81 16.23 -4.13
N LYS A 83 9.06 17.35 -4.10
CA LYS A 83 8.09 17.64 -3.03
C LYS A 83 6.97 16.62 -2.99
N LEU A 84 6.42 16.24 -4.16
CA LEU A 84 5.41 15.19 -4.24
C LEU A 84 5.95 13.83 -3.78
N SER A 85 7.19 13.50 -4.15
CA SER A 85 7.86 12.28 -3.66
C SER A 85 7.95 12.26 -2.13
N PHE A 86 8.20 13.41 -1.50
CA PHE A 86 8.19 13.50 -0.04
C PHE A 86 6.80 13.35 0.56
N LEU A 87 5.77 13.92 -0.07
CA LEU A 87 4.37 13.76 0.37
C LEU A 87 3.91 12.30 0.25
N PHE A 88 4.25 11.63 -0.86
CA PHE A 88 3.97 10.20 -1.02
C PHE A 88 4.75 9.35 -0.01
N PHE A 89 6.00 9.69 0.30
CA PHE A 89 6.75 9.06 1.40
C PHE A 89 5.99 9.15 2.73
N ILE A 90 5.44 10.32 3.08
CA ILE A 90 4.66 10.50 4.31
C ILE A 90 3.42 9.61 4.28
N VAL A 91 2.62 9.67 3.22
CA VAL A 91 1.38 8.87 3.08
C VAL A 91 1.69 7.38 3.21
N MET A 92 2.71 6.90 2.52
CA MET A 92 3.13 5.49 2.61
C MET A 92 3.66 5.13 4.00
N GLY A 93 4.35 6.05 4.68
CA GLY A 93 4.76 5.88 6.07
C GLY A 93 3.58 5.62 6.99
N PHE A 94 2.49 6.38 6.84
CA PHE A 94 1.27 6.16 7.61
C PHE A 94 0.53 4.87 7.24
N LEU A 95 0.56 4.45 5.98
CA LEU A 95 -0.01 3.16 5.56
C LEU A 95 0.75 1.96 6.12
N ALA A 96 2.07 2.07 6.33
CA ALA A 96 2.88 1.00 6.91
C ALA A 96 2.92 1.00 8.45
N LEU A 97 2.41 2.04 9.11
CA LEU A 97 2.39 2.11 10.59
C LEU A 97 1.63 0.96 11.24
N PRO A 98 0.41 0.57 10.79
CA PRO A 98 -0.30 -0.57 11.37
C PRO A 98 0.52 -1.86 11.33
N ASP A 99 1.17 -2.14 10.19
CA ASP A 99 2.04 -3.31 10.03
C ASP A 99 3.19 -3.28 11.03
N LEU A 100 3.88 -2.12 11.16
CA LEU A 100 4.98 -1.96 12.11
C LEU A 100 4.51 -2.18 13.56
N ILE A 101 3.37 -1.59 13.93
CA ILE A 101 2.81 -1.73 15.28
C ILE A 101 2.43 -3.19 15.56
N PHE A 102 1.85 -3.89 14.59
CA PHE A 102 1.44 -5.28 14.76
C PHE A 102 2.65 -6.23 14.84
N VAL A 103 3.70 -6.00 14.04
CA VAL A 103 4.99 -6.69 14.17
C VAL A 103 5.56 -6.50 15.58
N LEU A 104 5.58 -5.26 16.09
CA LEU A 104 6.15 -4.95 17.41
C LEU A 104 5.30 -5.48 18.58
N THR A 105 3.99 -5.68 18.37
CA THR A 105 3.07 -6.17 19.40
C THR A 105 2.79 -7.67 19.32
N GLY A 106 3.44 -8.39 18.38
CA GLY A 106 3.27 -9.82 18.20
C GLY A 106 1.88 -10.23 17.72
N LYS A 107 1.16 -9.32 17.06
CA LYS A 107 -0.16 -9.58 16.49
C LYS A 107 -0.04 -10.12 15.05
N PRO A 108 -1.06 -10.79 14.51
CA PRO A 108 -1.11 -11.11 13.08
C PRO A 108 -0.87 -9.85 12.24
N THR A 109 0.00 -9.95 11.24
CA THR A 109 0.41 -8.82 10.38
C THR A 109 0.12 -9.15 8.93
N ALA A 110 0.22 -8.17 8.04
CA ALA A 110 0.23 -8.47 6.61
C ALA A 110 1.33 -9.50 6.26
N PRO A 111 1.17 -10.28 5.18
CA PRO A 111 2.19 -11.22 4.73
C PRO A 111 3.55 -10.53 4.53
N LEU A 112 4.64 -11.20 4.89
CA LEU A 112 6.00 -10.65 4.78
C LEU A 112 6.33 -10.01 3.42
N PRO A 113 5.95 -10.59 2.26
CA PRO A 113 6.19 -9.95 0.96
C PRO A 113 5.52 -8.58 0.82
N VAL A 114 4.33 -8.40 1.40
CA VAL A 114 3.59 -7.13 1.39
C VAL A 114 4.31 -6.10 2.24
N ILE A 115 4.76 -6.48 3.44
CA ILE A 115 5.52 -5.62 4.35
C ILE A 115 6.83 -5.14 3.69
N ILE A 116 7.58 -6.06 3.08
CA ILE A 116 8.82 -5.73 2.36
C ILE A 116 8.55 -4.76 1.21
N ALA A 117 7.47 -5.00 0.44
CA ALA A 117 7.06 -4.09 -0.62
C ALA A 117 6.70 -2.71 -0.06
N ASN A 118 6.00 -2.63 1.07
CA ASN A 118 5.62 -1.38 1.74
C ASN A 118 6.86 -0.55 2.12
N PHE A 119 7.82 -1.16 2.82
CA PHE A 119 9.08 -0.49 3.18
C PHE A 119 9.93 -0.11 1.98
N THR A 120 9.92 -0.94 0.93
CA THR A 120 10.59 -0.61 -0.33
C THR A 120 9.97 0.62 -0.97
N THR A 121 8.64 0.71 -1.04
CA THR A 121 7.91 1.87 -1.56
C THR A 121 8.23 3.15 -0.77
N ILE A 122 8.27 3.07 0.57
CA ILE A 122 8.71 4.19 1.43
C ILE A 122 10.13 4.62 1.09
N GLY A 123 11.06 3.66 0.99
CA GLY A 123 12.47 3.90 0.71
C GLY A 123 12.70 4.59 -0.64
N ILE A 124 12.02 4.13 -1.70
CA ILE A 124 12.15 4.72 -3.03
C ILE A 124 11.55 6.14 -3.09
N PHE A 125 10.46 6.43 -2.36
CA PHE A 125 9.91 7.78 -2.28
C PHE A 125 10.81 8.75 -1.50
N LEU A 126 11.41 8.29 -0.41
CA LEU A 126 12.40 9.09 0.33
C LEU A 126 13.64 9.36 -0.53
N TYR A 127 14.11 8.35 -1.27
CA TYR A 127 15.19 8.52 -2.23
C TYR A 127 14.81 9.51 -3.34
N GLY A 128 13.60 9.43 -3.88
CA GLY A 128 13.08 10.36 -4.89
C GLY A 128 13.05 11.81 -4.39
N ALA A 129 12.64 12.02 -3.14
CA ALA A 129 12.61 13.33 -2.51
C ALA A 129 14.01 13.97 -2.38
N LYS A 130 15.02 13.17 -1.99
CA LYS A 130 16.38 13.67 -1.73
C LYS A 130 17.29 13.68 -2.96
N ARG A 131 17.17 12.67 -3.83
CA ARG A 131 18.13 12.35 -4.90
C ARG A 131 17.47 12.05 -6.26
N GLY A 132 16.17 12.27 -6.41
CA GLY A 132 15.48 12.09 -7.68
C GLY A 132 15.96 13.09 -8.73
N ASN A 133 16.28 12.61 -9.93
CA ASN A 133 16.68 13.45 -11.07
C ASN A 133 15.66 13.30 -12.22
N ILE A 134 15.82 14.06 -13.30
CA ILE A 134 14.93 13.99 -14.48
C ILE A 134 15.11 12.67 -15.23
#